data_AF-A0A0W8CGP6-F1
#
_entry.id   AF-A0A0W8CGP6-F1
#
_cell.length_a   1.000
_cell.length_b   1.000
_cell.length_c   1.000
_cell.angle_alpha   90.00
_cell.angle_beta   90.00
_cell.angle_gamma   90.00
#
_symmetry.space_group_name_H-M   'P 1'
#
loop_
_entity.id
_entity.type
_entity.pdbx_description
1 polymer ?
#
loop_
_entity_poly.entity_id
_entity_poly.type
_entity_poly.pdbx_seq_one_letter_code
_entity_poly.pdbx_strand_id
1 'polypeptide(L)'
;MTAKLNFVVEQSALELQHVDGNVKWTRLLEELPIEERDYLGRAADEKFAEQMKYLRGERESEREALIQRHLHGILVLTAPHRNGQTVAKTSMHHSLRHLLQAFANIFRSCYADFLQYAGQGFGVRRDVSVDRVTCTLPLVAADVTQFAAVLTQVVVFKYPFLQSSEAQHNAVQRSVVAALFDALQPVLHGLYVASFQREDSILDDVAELARTNPLAYFEVKPLFRLDGSRSDAQQQEQFVADGNERRLLTLRHYNAAVYHLNNLASERSPYAKLERLAQVCEEIDRAIKVYYDSMPTELRPSPEQLNMYVTQPTINQCGNEN
;
A
#
# COMPACT_ATOMS: atom_id res chain seq x y z
N MET A 1 -2.10 5.81 20.37
CA MET A 1 -2.04 5.11 19.07
C MET A 1 -0.70 5.34 18.36
N THR A 2 -0.26 6.59 18.20
CA THR A 2 0.97 6.95 17.46
C THR A 2 2.27 6.44 18.10
N ALA A 3 2.39 6.37 19.42
CA ALA A 3 3.65 5.97 20.08
C ALA A 3 4.15 4.56 19.68
N LYS A 4 3.24 3.58 19.57
CA LYS A 4 3.58 2.21 19.16
C LYS A 4 3.96 2.14 17.68
N LEU A 5 3.24 2.86 16.82
CA LEU A 5 3.59 2.98 15.41
C LEU A 5 4.96 3.64 15.23
N ASN A 6 5.20 4.75 15.92
CA ASN A 6 6.47 5.47 15.90
C ASN A 6 7.62 4.57 16.36
N PHE A 7 7.43 3.81 17.45
CA PHE A 7 8.40 2.81 17.89
C PHE A 7 8.74 1.81 16.78
N VAL A 8 7.73 1.20 16.14
CA VAL A 8 7.97 0.22 15.06
C VAL A 8 8.71 0.87 13.89
N VAL A 9 8.33 2.08 13.49
CA VAL A 9 8.97 2.81 12.37
C VAL A 9 10.42 3.14 12.69
N GLU A 10 10.68 3.73 13.86
CA GLU A 10 12.03 4.12 14.30
C GLU A 10 12.95 2.90 14.44
N GLN A 11 12.47 1.83 15.07
CA GLN A 11 13.27 0.62 15.23
C GLN A 11 13.49 -0.10 13.89
N SER A 12 12.50 -0.12 12.99
CA SER A 12 12.69 -0.69 11.65
C SER A 12 13.80 0.04 10.89
N ALA A 13 13.86 1.37 11.00
CA ALA A 13 14.91 2.16 10.36
C ALA A 13 16.30 1.85 10.94
N LEU A 14 16.40 1.55 12.24
CA LEU A 14 17.65 1.15 12.89
C LEU A 14 18.08 -0.27 12.49
N GLU A 15 17.15 -1.22 12.43
CA GLU A 15 17.43 -2.59 11.99
C GLU A 15 17.93 -2.65 10.55
N LEU A 16 17.42 -1.77 9.67
CA LEU A 16 17.91 -1.67 8.28
C LEU A 16 19.37 -1.23 8.18
N GLN A 17 19.89 -0.50 9.17
CA GLN A 17 21.30 -0.10 9.20
C GLN A 17 22.22 -1.24 9.62
N HIS A 18 21.69 -2.27 10.30
CA HIS A 18 22.42 -3.42 10.77
C HIS A 18 22.28 -4.57 9.78
N VAL A 19 23.26 -4.73 8.89
CA VAL A 19 23.34 -5.89 8.01
C VAL A 19 24.08 -7.01 8.75
N ASP A 20 23.35 -7.91 9.41
CA ASP A 20 23.94 -9.12 9.95
C ASP A 20 24.29 -10.09 8.81
N GLY A 21 25.55 -10.52 8.72
CA GLY A 21 25.99 -11.50 7.72
C GLY A 21 25.43 -12.90 7.94
N ASN A 22 24.83 -13.19 9.10
CA ASN A 22 24.35 -14.52 9.50
C ASN A 22 22.86 -14.78 9.24
N VAL A 23 22.17 -13.92 8.48
CA VAL A 23 20.74 -14.11 8.23
C VAL A 23 20.50 -15.38 7.39
N LYS A 24 19.67 -16.31 7.91
CA LYS A 24 19.51 -17.67 7.35
C LYS A 24 19.14 -17.71 5.86
N TRP A 25 18.43 -16.71 5.35
CA TRP A 25 18.00 -16.69 3.95
C TRP A 25 19.12 -16.31 2.97
N THR A 26 20.21 -15.67 3.41
CA THR A 26 21.29 -15.24 2.50
C THR A 26 22.00 -16.44 1.85
N ARG A 27 21.99 -17.61 2.50
CA ARG A 27 22.47 -18.88 1.94
C ARG A 27 21.74 -19.32 0.67
N LEU A 28 20.50 -18.88 0.47
CA LEU A 28 19.74 -19.18 -0.75
C LEU A 28 20.40 -18.61 -2.02
N LEU A 29 21.23 -17.56 -1.86
CA LEU A 29 21.92 -16.92 -2.98
C LEU A 29 23.06 -17.77 -3.52
N GLU A 30 23.66 -18.63 -2.69
CA GLU A 30 24.76 -19.53 -3.09
C GLU A 30 24.28 -20.63 -4.05
N GLU A 31 22.98 -20.98 -4.01
CA GLU A 31 22.39 -22.06 -4.80
C GLU A 31 21.76 -21.56 -6.13
N LEU A 32 21.84 -20.27 -6.42
CA LEU A 32 21.27 -19.70 -7.65
C LEU A 32 22.06 -20.15 -8.89
N PRO A 33 21.40 -20.79 -9.87
CA PRO A 33 22.08 -21.16 -11.11
C PRO A 33 22.37 -19.90 -11.95
N ILE A 34 23.54 -19.90 -12.60
CA ILE A 34 23.96 -18.80 -13.50
C ILE A 34 23.03 -18.71 -14.73
N GLU A 35 22.50 -19.85 -15.19
CA GLU A 35 21.57 -19.94 -16.31
C GLU A 35 20.29 -20.70 -15.92
N GLU A 36 19.16 -20.33 -16.53
CA GLU A 36 17.91 -21.04 -16.31
C GLU A 36 17.97 -22.47 -16.87
N ARG A 37 17.72 -23.44 -15.99
CA ARG A 37 17.73 -24.86 -16.37
C ARG A 37 16.48 -25.23 -17.16
N ASP A 38 15.34 -24.64 -16.81
CA ASP A 38 14.06 -24.91 -17.45
C ASP A 38 13.99 -24.30 -18.86
N TYR A 39 13.44 -25.07 -19.80
CA TYR A 39 13.32 -24.64 -21.20
C TYR A 39 12.29 -23.52 -21.37
N LEU A 40 11.14 -23.62 -20.70
CA LEU A 40 10.13 -22.57 -20.75
C LEU A 40 10.67 -21.32 -20.07
N GLY A 41 11.38 -21.50 -18.94
CA GLY A 41 12.27 -20.52 -18.27
C GLY A 41 13.02 -19.63 -19.26
N ARG A 42 13.92 -20.27 -20.00
CA ARG A 42 14.78 -19.62 -21.01
C ARG A 42 13.99 -18.95 -22.12
N ALA A 43 12.97 -19.62 -22.67
CA ALA A 43 12.21 -19.08 -23.79
C ALA A 43 11.48 -17.78 -23.43
N ALA A 44 10.97 -17.62 -22.20
CA ALA A 44 10.37 -16.34 -21.80
C ALA A 44 11.42 -15.26 -21.56
N ASP A 45 12.60 -15.60 -21.02
CA ASP A 45 13.70 -14.65 -20.86
C ASP A 45 14.17 -14.12 -22.21
N GLU A 46 14.36 -15.00 -23.19
CA GLU A 46 14.74 -14.64 -24.57
C GLU A 46 13.68 -13.74 -25.20
N LYS A 47 12.40 -14.13 -25.12
CA LYS A 47 11.28 -13.33 -25.63
C LYS A 47 11.21 -11.95 -24.97
N PHE A 48 11.39 -11.87 -23.66
CA PHE A 48 11.41 -10.61 -22.93
C PHE A 48 12.56 -9.71 -23.38
N ALA A 49 13.77 -10.26 -23.47
CA ALA A 49 14.95 -9.55 -23.94
C ALA A 49 14.78 -9.06 -25.39
N GLU A 50 14.14 -9.85 -26.26
CA GLU A 50 13.80 -9.44 -27.62
C GLU A 50 12.78 -8.29 -27.64
N GLN A 51 11.66 -8.42 -26.91
CA GLN A 51 10.64 -7.38 -26.86
C GLN A 51 11.20 -6.04 -26.35
N MET A 52 12.08 -6.08 -25.35
CA MET A 52 12.73 -4.89 -24.80
C MET A 52 13.67 -4.17 -25.79
N LYS A 53 14.18 -4.86 -26.82
CA LYS A 53 15.00 -4.22 -27.88
C LYS A 53 14.17 -3.33 -28.80
N TYR A 54 12.91 -3.70 -29.07
CA TYR A 54 12.02 -3.01 -30.01
C TYR A 54 11.22 -1.86 -29.38
N LEU A 55 11.11 -1.81 -28.05
CA LEU A 55 10.46 -0.71 -27.34
C LEU A 55 11.45 0.45 -27.13
N ARG A 56 11.62 1.30 -28.14
CA ARG A 56 12.45 2.52 -28.10
C ARG A 56 11.67 3.74 -28.61
N GLY A 57 12.06 4.94 -28.19
CA GLY A 57 11.45 6.20 -28.63
C GLY A 57 10.05 6.38 -28.03
N GLU A 58 9.05 6.65 -28.86
CA GLU A 58 7.66 6.92 -28.42
C GLU A 58 7.02 5.78 -27.61
N ARG A 59 7.52 4.55 -27.78
CA ARG A 59 7.03 3.34 -27.08
C ARG A 59 7.78 3.03 -25.79
N GLU A 60 8.61 3.95 -25.30
CA GLU A 60 9.36 3.77 -24.07
C GLU A 60 8.46 3.66 -22.83
N SER A 61 7.30 4.33 -22.85
CA SER A 61 6.26 4.22 -21.82
C SER A 61 5.69 2.79 -21.66
N GLU A 62 5.73 1.97 -22.71
CA GLU A 62 5.25 0.58 -22.66
C GLU A 62 6.24 -0.36 -21.93
N ARG A 63 7.50 0.07 -21.73
CA ARG A 63 8.55 -0.78 -21.15
C ARG A 63 8.25 -1.14 -19.70
N GLU A 64 7.73 -0.20 -18.92
CA GLU A 64 7.37 -0.44 -17.52
C GLU A 64 6.28 -1.51 -17.39
N ALA A 65 5.24 -1.41 -18.21
CA ALA A 65 4.16 -2.39 -18.25
C ALA A 65 4.67 -3.78 -18.69
N LEU A 66 5.61 -3.84 -19.62
CA LEU A 66 6.21 -5.10 -20.05
C LEU A 66 7.08 -5.72 -18.94
N ILE A 67 7.89 -4.93 -18.24
CA ILE A 67 8.70 -5.37 -17.09
C ILE A 67 7.79 -5.96 -16.02
N GLN A 68 6.75 -5.21 -15.64
CA GLN A 68 5.77 -5.66 -14.64
C GLN A 68 5.11 -6.98 -15.06
N ARG A 69 4.67 -7.10 -16.32
CA ARG A 69 4.03 -8.31 -16.82
C ARG A 69 4.97 -9.52 -16.82
N HIS A 70 6.22 -9.34 -17.25
CA HIS A 70 7.21 -10.41 -17.30
C HIS A 70 7.56 -10.90 -15.90
N LEU A 71 7.90 -9.97 -14.99
CA LEU A 71 8.25 -10.30 -13.61
C LEU A 71 7.07 -10.89 -12.85
N HIS A 72 5.85 -10.40 -13.08
CA HIS A 72 4.64 -11.03 -12.54
C HIS A 72 4.48 -12.46 -13.05
N GLY A 73 4.70 -12.71 -14.34
CA GLY A 73 4.64 -14.06 -14.92
C GLY A 73 5.62 -15.06 -14.29
N ILE A 74 6.79 -14.58 -13.84
CA ILE A 74 7.84 -15.40 -13.22
C ILE A 74 7.64 -15.55 -11.71
N LEU A 75 7.46 -14.43 -11.00
CA LEU A 75 7.54 -14.37 -9.54
C LEU A 75 6.22 -14.74 -8.84
N VAL A 76 5.09 -14.74 -9.54
CA VAL A 76 3.80 -15.07 -8.93
C VAL A 76 3.76 -16.52 -8.47
N LEU A 77 3.61 -16.72 -7.15
CA LEU A 77 3.54 -18.06 -6.55
C LEU A 77 2.15 -18.68 -6.68
N THR A 78 1.09 -17.88 -6.61
CA THR A 78 -0.30 -18.35 -6.68
C THR A 78 -0.86 -18.26 -8.09
N ALA A 79 -1.36 -19.36 -8.65
CA ALA A 79 -2.03 -19.33 -9.94
C ALA A 79 -3.24 -18.36 -9.91
N PRO A 80 -3.50 -17.59 -10.98
CA PRO A 80 -4.68 -16.74 -11.05
C PRO A 80 -5.95 -17.61 -10.99
N HIS A 81 -6.84 -17.28 -10.06
CA HIS A 81 -8.15 -17.91 -9.92
C HIS A 81 -9.20 -17.02 -10.59
N ARG A 82 -10.03 -17.59 -11.45
CA ARG A 82 -11.24 -16.93 -11.98
C ARG A 82 -12.41 -17.85 -11.68
N ASN A 83 -13.42 -17.33 -10.99
CA ASN A 83 -14.62 -18.08 -10.59
C ASN A 83 -14.30 -19.38 -9.82
N GLY A 84 -13.30 -19.35 -8.92
CA GLY A 84 -12.89 -20.52 -8.13
C GLY A 84 -12.13 -21.60 -8.91
N GLN A 85 -11.89 -21.41 -10.22
CA GLN A 85 -11.08 -22.31 -11.04
C GLN A 85 -9.70 -21.69 -11.30
N THR A 86 -8.65 -22.49 -11.11
CA THR A 86 -7.28 -22.12 -11.51
C THR A 86 -7.22 -22.03 -13.03
N VAL A 87 -7.05 -20.82 -13.57
CA VAL A 87 -7.19 -20.55 -15.02
C VAL A 87 -5.96 -20.97 -15.83
N ALA A 88 -4.81 -21.13 -15.17
CA ALA A 88 -3.56 -21.46 -15.83
C ALA A 88 -2.98 -22.78 -15.30
N LYS A 89 -2.50 -23.64 -16.21
CA LYS A 89 -1.52 -24.68 -15.88
C LYS A 89 -0.29 -24.00 -15.31
N THR A 90 -0.02 -24.27 -14.04
CA THR A 90 1.26 -24.16 -13.35
C THR A 90 2.26 -23.18 -13.97
N SER A 91 2.29 -21.96 -13.43
CA SER A 91 3.47 -21.51 -12.69
C SER A 91 4.80 -21.88 -13.36
N MET A 92 5.36 -20.95 -14.13
CA MET A 92 6.62 -21.11 -14.83
C MET A 92 7.75 -21.57 -13.88
N HIS A 93 8.41 -22.69 -14.17
CA HIS A 93 9.56 -23.15 -13.39
C HIS A 93 10.75 -22.25 -13.69
N HIS A 94 11.07 -21.35 -12.76
CA HIS A 94 12.08 -20.32 -12.97
C HIS A 94 12.89 -20.13 -11.68
N SER A 95 14.21 -19.93 -11.77
CA SER A 95 15.10 -19.84 -10.61
C SER A 95 14.66 -18.77 -9.60
N LEU A 96 14.33 -17.56 -10.07
CA LEU A 96 13.82 -16.46 -9.26
C LEU A 96 12.54 -16.81 -8.48
N ARG A 97 11.65 -17.59 -9.09
CA ARG A 97 10.43 -18.09 -8.43
C ARG A 97 10.80 -19.05 -7.29
N HIS A 98 11.72 -19.97 -7.56
CA HIS A 98 12.19 -20.92 -6.54
C HIS A 98 12.88 -20.22 -5.38
N LEU A 99 13.68 -19.19 -5.66
CA LEU A 99 14.29 -18.33 -4.65
C LEU A 99 13.24 -17.65 -3.77
N LEU A 100 12.23 -17.01 -4.38
CA LEU A 100 11.13 -16.36 -3.64
C LEU A 100 10.34 -17.38 -2.80
N GLN A 101 10.05 -18.56 -3.35
CA GLN A 101 9.36 -19.63 -2.62
C GLN A 101 10.18 -20.13 -1.43
N ALA A 102 11.49 -20.33 -1.60
CA ALA A 102 12.38 -20.77 -0.55
C ALA A 102 12.47 -19.74 0.58
N PHE A 103 12.60 -18.45 0.21
CA PHE A 103 12.55 -17.35 1.17
C PHE A 103 11.22 -17.34 1.92
N ALA A 104 10.07 -17.42 1.22
CA ALA A 104 8.76 -17.45 1.86
C ALA A 104 8.60 -18.61 2.86
N ASN A 105 9.17 -19.78 2.55
CA ASN A 105 9.16 -20.94 3.45
C ASN A 105 10.04 -20.72 4.69
N ILE A 106 11.23 -20.16 4.53
CA ILE A 106 12.13 -19.81 5.65
C ILE A 106 11.48 -18.74 6.52
N PHE A 107 10.97 -17.67 5.90
CA PHE A 107 10.29 -16.58 6.57
C PHE A 107 9.10 -17.08 7.39
N ARG A 108 8.23 -17.90 6.78
CA ARG A 108 7.12 -18.53 7.49
C ARG A 108 7.60 -19.36 8.68
N SER A 109 8.68 -20.12 8.52
CA SER A 109 9.21 -20.97 9.58
C SER A 109 9.82 -20.15 10.73
N CYS A 110 10.53 -19.06 10.42
CA CYS A 110 11.11 -18.16 11.41
C CYS A 110 10.05 -17.42 12.23
N TYR A 111 8.93 -17.05 11.60
CA TYR A 111 7.88 -16.25 12.25
C TYR A 111 6.63 -17.06 12.65
N ALA A 112 6.63 -18.38 12.42
CA ALA A 112 5.50 -19.26 12.73
C ALA A 112 5.09 -19.22 14.20
N ASP A 113 6.09 -19.18 15.09
CA ASP A 113 5.84 -19.18 16.53
C ASP A 113 5.04 -17.94 16.93
N PHE A 114 5.34 -16.75 16.39
CA PHE A 114 4.59 -15.53 16.69
C PHE A 114 3.14 -15.58 16.17
N LEU A 115 2.88 -16.31 15.09
CA LEU A 115 1.53 -16.44 14.51
C LEU A 115 0.63 -17.40 15.30
N GLN A 116 1.18 -18.48 15.87
CA GLN A 116 0.41 -19.51 16.58
C GLN A 116 -0.26 -18.97 17.85
N TYR A 117 0.26 -17.90 18.44
CA TYR A 117 -0.23 -17.33 19.71
C TYR A 117 -1.09 -16.08 19.55
N ALA A 118 -1.19 -15.54 18.33
CA ALA A 118 -2.01 -14.36 18.03
C ALA A 118 -3.53 -14.65 18.00
N GLY A 119 -3.92 -15.93 17.90
CA GLY A 119 -5.30 -16.34 17.63
C GLY A 119 -6.16 -16.72 18.83
N GLN A 120 -5.60 -17.02 20.01
CA GLN A 120 -6.39 -17.49 21.15
C GLN A 120 -5.79 -17.01 22.47
N GLY A 121 -6.45 -16.02 23.08
CA GLY A 121 -6.35 -15.83 24.52
C GLY A 121 -6.77 -17.12 25.22
N PHE A 122 -5.98 -17.54 26.21
CA PHE A 122 -6.12 -18.74 27.03
C PHE A 122 -5.61 -20.06 26.41
N GLY A 123 -4.27 -20.20 26.38
CA GLY A 123 -3.56 -21.47 26.21
C GLY A 123 -2.30 -21.53 27.09
N VAL A 124 -1.91 -22.74 27.52
CA VAL A 124 -1.00 -23.08 28.64
C VAL A 124 0.49 -22.71 28.40
N ARG A 125 0.83 -21.85 27.43
CA ARG A 125 2.19 -21.29 27.25
C ARG A 125 2.15 -19.75 27.36
N ARG A 126 2.53 -19.26 28.54
CA ARG A 126 2.38 -17.87 29.04
C ARG A 126 3.25 -16.79 28.37
N ASP A 127 4.01 -17.07 27.31
CA ASP A 127 5.22 -16.28 27.04
C ASP A 127 5.24 -15.43 25.74
N VAL A 128 4.15 -15.34 24.96
CA VAL A 128 4.12 -14.43 23.78
C VAL A 128 3.06 -13.35 23.98
N SER A 129 3.50 -12.18 24.46
CA SER A 129 2.66 -10.99 24.58
C SER A 129 2.54 -10.26 23.24
N VAL A 130 1.46 -9.47 23.07
CA VAL A 130 1.29 -8.53 21.95
C VAL A 130 2.52 -7.62 21.79
N ASP A 131 3.14 -7.24 22.91
CA ASP A 131 4.35 -6.42 22.92
C ASP A 131 5.55 -7.17 22.31
N ARG A 132 5.71 -8.47 22.57
CA ARG A 132 6.76 -9.28 21.94
C ARG A 132 6.60 -9.38 20.43
N VAL A 133 5.36 -9.57 19.95
CA VAL A 133 5.09 -9.58 18.49
C VAL A 133 5.38 -8.21 17.90
N THR A 134 4.97 -7.14 18.58
CA THR A 134 5.24 -5.75 18.17
C THR A 134 6.75 -5.46 18.08
N CYS A 135 7.54 -5.92 19.05
CA CYS A 135 9.00 -5.79 19.04
C CYS A 135 9.69 -6.61 17.95
N THR A 136 9.01 -7.58 17.34
CA THR A 136 9.57 -8.40 16.25
C THR A 136 9.30 -7.78 14.87
N LEU A 137 8.31 -6.87 14.76
CA LEU A 137 7.98 -6.19 13.50
C LEU A 137 9.18 -5.46 12.84
N PRO A 138 10.09 -4.79 13.58
CA PRO A 138 11.29 -4.21 13.00
C PRO A 138 12.18 -5.20 12.25
N LEU A 139 12.40 -6.38 12.83
CA LEU A 139 13.19 -7.45 12.21
C LEU A 139 12.49 -8.00 10.95
N VAL A 140 11.17 -8.19 11.05
CA VAL A 140 10.32 -8.63 9.92
C VAL A 140 10.42 -7.63 8.77
N ALA A 141 10.33 -6.33 9.06
CA ALA A 141 10.46 -5.26 8.07
C ALA A 141 11.87 -5.24 7.44
N ALA A 142 12.91 -5.44 8.25
CA ALA A 142 14.30 -5.52 7.76
C ALA A 142 14.49 -6.71 6.82
N ASP A 143 14.05 -7.92 7.20
CA ASP A 143 14.15 -9.13 6.37
C ASP A 143 13.47 -8.96 5.00
N VAL A 144 12.23 -8.45 5.00
CA VAL A 144 11.46 -8.21 3.77
C VAL A 144 12.15 -7.19 2.88
N THR A 145 12.63 -6.09 3.46
CA THR A 145 13.25 -4.99 2.71
C THR A 145 14.61 -5.39 2.14
N GLN A 146 15.45 -6.06 2.95
CA GLN A 146 16.75 -6.55 2.51
C GLN A 146 16.59 -7.61 1.42
N PHE A 147 15.69 -8.58 1.60
CA PHE A 147 15.42 -9.58 0.57
C PHE A 147 14.88 -8.95 -0.72
N ALA A 148 13.96 -7.97 -0.64
CA ALA A 148 13.47 -7.26 -1.81
C ALA A 148 14.58 -6.51 -2.56
N ALA A 149 15.49 -5.86 -1.83
CA ALA A 149 16.63 -5.16 -2.42
C ALA A 149 17.58 -6.15 -3.12
N VAL A 150 17.93 -7.25 -2.47
CA VAL A 150 18.80 -8.28 -3.07
C VAL A 150 18.12 -8.95 -4.26
N LEU A 151 16.85 -9.32 -4.17
CA LEU A 151 16.12 -9.92 -5.30
C LEU A 151 16.02 -8.94 -6.48
N THR A 152 15.85 -7.65 -6.21
CA THR A 152 15.92 -6.60 -7.25
C THR A 152 17.29 -6.60 -7.92
N GLN A 153 18.38 -6.63 -7.14
CA GLN A 153 19.74 -6.73 -7.69
C GLN A 153 19.96 -8.01 -8.51
N VAL A 154 19.45 -9.16 -8.07
CA VAL A 154 19.55 -10.43 -8.81
C VAL A 154 18.80 -10.34 -10.14
N VAL A 155 17.60 -9.75 -10.17
CA VAL A 155 16.83 -9.52 -11.40
C VAL A 155 17.61 -8.61 -12.34
N VAL A 156 18.16 -7.52 -11.81
CA VAL A 156 18.93 -6.53 -12.58
C VAL A 156 20.26 -7.10 -13.09
N PHE A 157 20.88 -8.01 -12.35
CA PHE A 157 22.04 -8.77 -12.80
C PHE A 157 21.68 -9.74 -13.94
N LYS A 158 20.54 -10.43 -13.81
CA LYS A 158 20.03 -11.34 -14.84
C LYS A 158 19.63 -10.61 -16.13
N TYR A 159 19.10 -9.39 -16.01
CA TYR A 159 18.70 -8.56 -17.15
C TYR A 159 19.47 -7.21 -17.14
N PRO A 160 20.74 -7.19 -17.57
CA PRO A 160 21.60 -5.99 -17.47
C PRO A 160 21.03 -4.74 -18.15
N PHE A 161 20.20 -4.91 -19.18
CA PHE A 161 19.56 -3.79 -19.89
C PHE A 161 18.61 -2.97 -19.01
N LEU A 162 18.13 -3.52 -17.89
CA LEU A 162 17.28 -2.83 -16.92
C LEU A 162 18.05 -1.84 -16.03
N GLN A 163 19.39 -1.89 -16.02
CA GLN A 163 20.24 -0.92 -15.29
C GLN A 163 20.28 0.47 -15.93
N SER A 164 19.84 0.57 -17.19
CA SER A 164 20.06 1.76 -18.01
C SER A 164 19.21 2.98 -17.62
N SER A 165 18.09 2.76 -16.93
CA SER A 165 17.13 3.82 -16.58
C SER A 165 16.59 3.63 -15.18
N GLU A 166 16.53 4.74 -14.41
CA GLU A 166 15.96 4.76 -13.07
C GLU A 166 14.48 4.34 -13.06
N ALA A 167 13.71 4.74 -14.08
CA ALA A 167 12.32 4.34 -14.23
C ALA A 167 12.15 2.82 -14.36
N GLN A 168 13.05 2.16 -15.11
CA GLN A 168 13.04 0.71 -15.26
C GLN A 168 13.46 0.01 -13.96
N HIS A 169 14.49 0.53 -13.29
CA HIS A 169 14.89 0.02 -11.98
C HIS A 169 13.75 0.12 -10.96
N ASN A 170 13.05 1.26 -10.91
CA ASN A 170 11.88 1.46 -10.07
C ASN A 170 10.73 0.50 -10.43
N ALA A 171 10.49 0.23 -11.71
CA ALA A 171 9.50 -0.74 -12.15
C ALA A 171 9.85 -2.17 -11.70
N VAL A 172 11.13 -2.56 -11.75
CA VAL A 172 11.61 -3.85 -11.22
C VAL A 172 11.38 -3.93 -9.72
N GLN A 173 11.84 -2.93 -8.97
CA GLN A 173 11.70 -2.88 -7.52
C GLN A 173 10.22 -2.99 -7.09
N ARG A 174 9.33 -2.22 -7.73
CA ARG A 174 7.88 -2.30 -7.48
C ARG A 174 7.31 -3.69 -7.76
N SER A 175 7.74 -4.32 -8.86
CA SER A 175 7.29 -5.67 -9.24
C SER A 175 7.76 -6.74 -8.25
N VAL A 176 9.02 -6.65 -7.80
CA VAL A 176 9.60 -7.54 -6.81
C VAL A 176 8.88 -7.40 -5.47
N VAL A 177 8.66 -6.17 -5.00
CA VAL A 177 7.94 -5.90 -3.75
C VAL A 177 6.50 -6.40 -3.83
N ALA A 178 5.80 -6.19 -4.95
CA ALA A 178 4.44 -6.70 -5.13
C ALA A 178 4.38 -8.23 -5.02
N ALA A 179 5.27 -8.93 -5.74
CA ALA A 179 5.33 -10.40 -5.68
C ALA A 179 5.72 -10.92 -4.29
N LEU A 180 6.62 -10.22 -3.60
CA LEU A 180 7.04 -10.56 -2.25
C LEU A 180 5.88 -10.41 -1.25
N PHE A 181 5.14 -9.30 -1.29
CA PHE A 181 3.99 -9.10 -0.42
C PHE A 181 2.88 -10.13 -0.71
N ASP A 182 2.65 -10.47 -1.97
CA ASP A 182 1.72 -11.56 -2.33
C ASP A 182 2.14 -12.91 -1.74
N ALA A 183 3.43 -13.23 -1.80
CA ALA A 183 3.99 -14.47 -1.28
C ALA A 183 3.93 -14.56 0.26
N LEU A 184 4.22 -13.45 0.94
CA LEU A 184 4.33 -13.38 2.40
C LEU A 184 3.03 -12.99 3.09
N GLN A 185 1.98 -12.64 2.32
CA GLN A 185 0.71 -12.10 2.83
C GLN A 185 0.16 -12.82 4.06
N PRO A 186 0.10 -14.18 4.12
CA PRO A 186 -0.46 -14.86 5.28
C PRO A 186 0.31 -14.59 6.58
N VAL A 187 1.65 -14.49 6.49
CA VAL A 187 2.52 -14.25 7.65
C VAL A 187 2.49 -12.77 8.03
N LEU A 188 2.68 -11.88 7.06
CA LEU A 188 2.68 -10.44 7.30
C LEU A 188 1.34 -9.95 7.87
N HIS A 189 0.23 -10.41 7.29
CA HIS A 189 -1.09 -10.05 7.79
C HIS A 189 -1.34 -10.61 9.19
N GLY A 190 -0.93 -11.86 9.44
CA GLY A 190 -1.08 -12.46 10.77
C GLY A 190 -0.30 -11.70 11.85
N LEU A 191 0.95 -11.30 11.57
CA LEU A 191 1.77 -10.49 12.48
C LEU A 191 1.17 -9.09 12.69
N TYR A 192 0.63 -8.48 11.63
CA TYR A 192 -0.06 -7.20 11.71
C TYR A 192 -1.29 -7.30 12.62
N VAL A 193 -2.20 -8.25 12.36
CA VAL A 193 -3.42 -8.42 13.17
C VAL A 193 -3.05 -8.71 14.62
N ALA A 194 -2.08 -9.61 14.87
CA ALA A 194 -1.58 -9.90 16.21
C ALA A 194 -1.11 -8.65 16.98
N SER A 195 -0.50 -7.72 16.26
CA SER A 195 0.09 -6.52 16.84
C SER A 195 -0.94 -5.40 16.95
N PHE A 196 -1.76 -5.14 15.93
CA PHE A 196 -2.56 -3.93 15.79
C PHE A 196 -4.09 -4.13 15.89
N GLN A 197 -4.56 -5.32 16.31
CA GLN A 197 -6.00 -5.59 16.44
C GLN A 197 -6.76 -4.55 17.30
N ARG A 198 -6.14 -4.05 18.38
CA ARG A 198 -6.80 -3.05 19.25
C ARG A 198 -6.92 -1.71 18.53
N GLU A 199 -5.88 -1.31 17.82
CA GLU A 199 -5.86 -0.09 17.03
C GLU A 199 -6.88 -0.15 15.88
N ASP A 200 -7.00 -1.30 15.21
CA ASP A 200 -8.05 -1.53 14.20
C ASP A 200 -9.46 -1.42 14.82
N SER A 201 -9.70 -1.99 16.01
CA SER A 201 -11.01 -1.86 16.68
C SER A 201 -11.37 -0.41 17.03
N ILE A 202 -10.39 0.43 17.39
CA ILE A 202 -10.63 1.85 17.64
C ILE A 202 -11.00 2.57 16.34
N LEU A 203 -10.38 2.20 15.21
CA LEU A 203 -10.74 2.75 13.90
C LEU A 203 -12.16 2.34 13.48
N ASP A 204 -12.58 1.12 13.81
CA ASP A 204 -13.96 0.66 13.61
C ASP A 204 -14.95 1.47 14.46
N ASP A 205 -14.63 1.76 15.73
CA ASP A 205 -15.43 2.63 16.59
C ASP A 205 -15.54 4.05 16.01
N VAL A 206 -14.44 4.61 15.50
CA VAL A 206 -14.45 5.92 14.82
C VAL A 206 -15.30 5.88 13.55
N ALA A 207 -15.24 4.79 12.78
CA ALA A 207 -16.08 4.62 11.60
C ALA A 207 -17.57 4.52 11.97
N GLU A 208 -17.91 3.90 13.10
CA GLU A 208 -19.28 3.87 13.64
C GLU A 208 -19.74 5.26 14.09
N LEU A 209 -18.89 6.01 14.80
CA LEU A 209 -19.16 7.41 15.16
C LEU A 209 -19.40 8.28 13.92
N ALA A 210 -18.67 8.04 12.82
CA ALA A 210 -18.85 8.77 11.56
C ALA A 210 -20.19 8.49 10.87
N ARG A 211 -20.83 7.34 11.15
CA ARG A 211 -22.17 7.04 10.62
C ARG A 211 -23.30 7.69 11.41
N THR A 212 -23.06 7.94 12.70
CA THR A 212 -24.09 8.40 13.65
C THR A 212 -24.04 9.89 13.93
N ASN A 213 -22.86 10.52 13.85
CA ASN A 213 -22.68 11.93 14.14
C ASN A 213 -22.78 12.83 12.90
N PRO A 214 -23.23 14.10 13.07
CA PRO A 214 -23.26 15.07 11.98
C PRO A 214 -21.85 15.48 11.56
N LEU A 215 -21.67 15.89 10.30
CA LEU A 215 -20.38 16.33 9.74
C LEU A 215 -19.71 17.47 10.53
N ALA A 216 -20.49 18.29 11.24
CA ALA A 216 -19.98 19.36 12.11
C ALA A 216 -19.14 18.83 13.28
N TYR A 217 -19.42 17.62 13.76
CA TYR A 217 -18.63 16.96 14.80
C TYR A 217 -17.19 16.69 14.35
N PHE A 218 -16.99 16.49 13.04
CA PHE A 218 -15.68 16.26 12.43
C PHE A 218 -15.06 17.54 11.85
N GLU A 219 -15.58 18.71 12.24
CA GLU A 219 -15.11 20.03 11.79
C GLU A 219 -15.15 20.22 10.26
N VAL A 220 -15.96 19.43 9.55
CA VAL A 220 -16.13 19.56 8.10
C VAL A 220 -16.92 20.83 7.80
N LYS A 221 -16.22 21.82 7.24
CA LYS A 221 -16.80 23.10 6.83
C LYS A 221 -17.93 22.88 5.81
N PRO A 222 -19.02 23.68 5.86
CA PRO A 222 -20.12 23.58 4.89
C PRO A 222 -19.67 23.63 3.43
N LEU A 223 -18.59 24.36 3.13
CA LEU A 223 -17.97 24.46 1.80
C LEU A 223 -17.58 23.09 1.21
N PHE A 224 -17.23 22.10 2.04
CA PHE A 224 -16.80 20.77 1.58
C PHE A 224 -17.94 19.74 1.60
N ARG A 225 -19.19 20.16 1.86
CA ARG A 225 -20.34 19.25 1.82
C ARG A 225 -20.85 19.02 0.39
N LEU A 226 -20.61 19.96 -0.52
CA LEU A 226 -21.01 19.88 -1.94
C LEU A 226 -22.50 19.56 -2.15
N ASP A 227 -23.36 19.92 -1.20
CA ASP A 227 -24.80 19.66 -1.20
C ASP A 227 -25.64 20.92 -1.51
N GLY A 228 -24.97 22.02 -1.87
CA GLY A 228 -25.59 23.33 -2.10
C GLY A 228 -25.91 24.11 -0.82
N SER A 229 -25.63 23.56 0.37
CA SER A 229 -25.86 24.24 1.65
C SER A 229 -24.72 25.23 1.99
N ARG A 230 -24.52 26.23 1.13
CA ARG A 230 -23.64 27.36 1.47
C ARG A 230 -24.35 28.23 2.52
N SER A 231 -23.60 28.69 3.52
CA SER A 231 -24.08 29.48 4.65
C SER A 231 -24.54 30.92 4.32
N ASP A 232 -24.73 31.24 3.03
CA ASP A 232 -25.21 32.55 2.60
C ASP A 232 -26.75 32.51 2.56
N ALA A 233 -27.35 33.09 3.60
CA ALA A 233 -28.76 33.01 4.00
C ALA A 233 -29.80 33.58 3.00
N GLN A 234 -29.46 33.80 1.72
CA GLN A 234 -30.37 34.44 0.76
C GLN A 234 -30.92 33.53 -0.35
N GLN A 235 -30.45 32.28 -0.48
CA GLN A 235 -31.00 31.31 -1.45
C GLN A 235 -31.61 30.04 -0.82
N GLN A 236 -31.72 29.99 0.51
CA GLN A 236 -32.26 28.83 1.24
C GLN A 236 -33.75 28.56 0.98
N GLU A 237 -34.48 29.44 0.30
CA GLU A 237 -35.93 29.29 0.06
C GLU A 237 -36.29 28.41 -1.15
N GLN A 238 -35.36 28.05 -2.04
CA GLN A 238 -35.73 27.31 -3.27
C GLN A 238 -35.46 25.79 -3.26
N PHE A 239 -34.68 25.28 -2.32
CA PHE A 239 -34.45 23.83 -2.19
C PHE A 239 -34.46 23.40 -0.71
N VAL A 240 -35.66 23.18 -0.16
CA VAL A 240 -35.84 22.36 1.04
C VAL A 240 -35.68 20.89 0.63
N ALA A 241 -34.49 20.53 0.15
CA ALA A 241 -34.11 19.14 -0.03
C ALA A 241 -34.12 18.46 1.34
N ASP A 242 -34.76 17.30 1.44
CA ASP A 242 -34.76 16.46 2.64
C ASP A 242 -33.30 16.23 3.10
N GLY A 243 -33.07 16.07 4.41
CA GLY A 243 -31.74 15.78 4.94
C GLY A 243 -31.09 14.56 4.27
N ASN A 244 -31.91 13.60 3.82
CA ASN A 244 -31.46 12.45 3.04
C ASN A 244 -31.02 12.81 1.62
N GLU A 245 -31.73 13.71 0.94
CA GLU A 245 -31.37 14.15 -0.42
C GLU A 245 -30.04 14.89 -0.43
N ARG A 246 -29.82 15.78 0.55
CA ARG A 246 -28.53 16.47 0.71
C ARG A 246 -27.38 15.51 0.93
N ARG A 247 -27.58 14.50 1.81
CA ARG A 247 -26.59 13.44 2.04
C ARG A 247 -26.29 12.65 0.76
N LEU A 248 -27.30 12.31 -0.04
CA LEU A 248 -27.12 11.61 -1.30
C LEU A 248 -26.35 12.44 -2.34
N LEU A 249 -26.56 13.76 -2.38
CA LEU A 249 -25.82 14.66 -3.25
C LEU A 249 -24.33 14.70 -2.88
N THR A 250 -24.00 14.87 -1.59
CA THR A 250 -22.61 14.79 -1.11
C THR A 250 -21.96 13.46 -1.49
N LEU A 251 -22.66 12.34 -1.26
CA LEU A 251 -22.13 11.01 -1.58
C LEU A 251 -21.87 10.81 -3.07
N ARG A 252 -22.70 11.39 -3.96
CA ARG A 252 -22.48 11.31 -5.41
C ARG A 252 -21.18 11.98 -5.83
N HIS A 253 -20.85 13.13 -5.25
CA HIS A 253 -19.60 13.83 -5.55
C HIS A 253 -18.37 13.05 -5.07
N TYR A 254 -18.43 12.45 -3.89
CA TYR A 254 -17.30 11.70 -3.31
C TYR A 254 -17.29 10.20 -3.63
N ASN A 255 -18.18 9.70 -4.49
CA ASN A 255 -18.35 8.27 -4.74
C ASN A 255 -17.06 7.59 -5.23
N ALA A 256 -16.28 8.25 -6.09
CA ALA A 256 -15.00 7.73 -6.57
C ALA A 256 -13.99 7.56 -5.43
N ALA A 257 -13.86 8.57 -4.56
CA ALA A 257 -13.00 8.52 -3.38
C ALA A 257 -13.44 7.39 -2.42
N VAL A 258 -14.74 7.25 -2.18
CA VAL A 258 -15.30 6.16 -1.34
C VAL A 258 -15.01 4.79 -1.95
N TYR A 259 -15.15 4.64 -3.27
CA TYR A 259 -14.82 3.40 -3.97
C TYR A 259 -13.34 3.03 -3.81
N HIS A 260 -12.42 3.97 -3.99
CA HIS A 260 -11.00 3.71 -3.82
C HIS A 260 -10.64 3.38 -2.37
N LEU A 261 -11.23 4.06 -1.39
CA LEU A 261 -10.99 3.80 0.03
C LEU A 261 -11.50 2.40 0.45
N ASN A 262 -12.70 2.00 0.00
CA ASN A 262 -13.25 0.68 0.30
C ASN A 262 -12.40 -0.46 -0.28
N ASN A 263 -11.76 -0.23 -1.43
CA ASN A 263 -10.87 -1.19 -2.09
C ASN A 263 -9.41 -1.06 -1.63
N LEU A 264 -9.11 -0.30 -0.56
CA LEU A 264 -7.75 -0.20 -0.04
C LEU A 264 -7.30 -1.50 0.65
N ALA A 265 -8.23 -2.18 1.33
CA ALA A 265 -7.96 -3.42 2.05
C ALA A 265 -7.62 -4.58 1.10
N SER A 266 -8.20 -4.60 -0.11
CA SER A 266 -7.95 -5.66 -1.10
C SER A 266 -6.57 -5.59 -1.74
N GLU A 267 -5.92 -4.43 -1.72
CA GLU A 267 -4.55 -4.29 -2.22
C GLU A 267 -3.55 -4.93 -1.25
N ARG A 268 -2.57 -5.64 -1.79
CA ARG A 268 -1.55 -6.34 -0.98
C ARG A 268 -0.20 -5.66 -1.01
N SER A 269 0.16 -5.06 -2.15
CA SER A 269 1.41 -4.30 -2.28
C SER A 269 1.32 -2.97 -1.52
N PRO A 270 2.35 -2.59 -0.73
CA PRO A 270 2.38 -1.31 -0.03
C PRO A 270 2.37 -0.12 -1.00
N TYR A 271 3.06 -0.23 -2.14
CA TYR A 271 3.03 0.81 -3.18
C TYR A 271 1.62 1.00 -3.75
N ALA A 272 0.92 -0.09 -4.07
CA ALA A 272 -0.45 -0.02 -4.58
C ALA A 272 -1.43 0.58 -3.55
N LYS A 273 -1.22 0.30 -2.25
CA LYS A 273 -1.98 0.95 -1.17
C LYS A 273 -1.72 2.46 -1.13
N LEU A 274 -0.46 2.89 -1.20
CA LEU A 274 -0.10 4.31 -1.19
C LEU A 274 -0.62 5.04 -2.44
N GLU A 275 -0.49 4.45 -3.62
CA GLU A 275 -1.03 5.01 -4.86
C GLU A 275 -2.56 5.12 -4.81
N ARG A 276 -3.25 4.13 -4.25
CA ARG A 276 -4.70 4.21 -4.06
C ARG A 276 -5.10 5.28 -3.04
N LEU A 277 -4.33 5.45 -1.97
CA LEU A 277 -4.55 6.56 -1.03
C LEU A 277 -4.33 7.92 -1.69
N ALA A 278 -3.29 8.06 -2.52
CA ALA A 278 -3.06 9.27 -3.31
C ALA A 278 -4.25 9.54 -4.26
N GLN A 279 -4.76 8.50 -4.93
CA GLN A 279 -5.97 8.60 -5.76
C GLN A 279 -7.19 9.06 -4.96
N VAL A 280 -7.40 8.55 -3.74
CA VAL A 280 -8.50 9.03 -2.86
C VAL A 280 -8.37 10.54 -2.64
N CYS A 281 -7.18 11.05 -2.32
CA CYS A 281 -6.94 12.48 -2.13
C CYS A 281 -7.19 13.28 -3.42
N GLU A 282 -6.71 12.79 -4.56
CA GLU A 282 -6.92 13.42 -5.87
C GLU A 282 -8.40 13.46 -6.27
N GLU A 283 -9.16 12.39 -6.02
CA GLU A 283 -10.59 12.35 -6.30
C GLU A 283 -11.39 13.29 -5.38
N ILE A 284 -10.99 13.44 -4.11
CA ILE A 284 -11.59 14.42 -3.20
C ILE A 284 -11.36 15.84 -3.73
N ASP A 285 -10.12 16.18 -4.08
CA ASP A 285 -9.74 17.49 -4.63
C ASP A 285 -10.46 17.76 -5.96
N ARG A 286 -10.48 16.78 -6.86
CA ARG A 286 -11.21 16.85 -8.13
C ARG A 286 -12.70 17.06 -7.92
N ALA A 287 -13.33 16.34 -7.00
CA ALA A 287 -14.76 16.48 -6.71
C ALA A 287 -15.11 17.91 -6.27
N ILE A 288 -14.28 18.50 -5.41
CA ILE A 288 -14.44 19.88 -4.93
C ILE A 288 -14.29 20.86 -6.10
N LYS A 289 -13.22 20.74 -6.90
CA LYS A 289 -12.95 21.63 -8.04
C LYS A 289 -14.04 21.57 -9.10
N VAL A 290 -14.42 20.36 -9.52
CA VAL A 290 -15.48 20.14 -10.52
C VAL A 290 -16.82 20.70 -10.05
N TYR A 291 -17.17 20.53 -8.77
CA TYR A 291 -18.38 21.11 -8.20
C TYR A 291 -18.39 22.64 -8.34
N TYR A 292 -17.31 23.32 -7.94
CA TYR A 292 -17.25 24.78 -8.01
C TYR A 292 -17.04 25.32 -9.44
N ASP A 293 -16.42 24.57 -10.33
CA ASP A 293 -16.32 24.92 -11.74
C ASP A 293 -17.69 24.90 -12.44
N SER A 294 -18.60 24.05 -11.97
CA SER A 294 -19.99 24.01 -12.47
C SER A 294 -20.88 25.15 -11.93
N MET A 295 -20.42 25.88 -10.90
CA MET A 295 -21.16 26.99 -10.30
C MET A 295 -20.86 28.33 -11.01
N PRO A 296 -21.82 29.28 -11.00
CA PRO A 296 -21.59 30.66 -11.43
C PRO A 296 -20.39 31.29 -10.74
N THR A 297 -19.60 32.09 -11.45
CA THR A 297 -18.35 32.68 -10.96
C THR A 297 -18.54 33.48 -9.66
N GLU A 298 -19.69 34.12 -9.49
CA GLU A 298 -20.09 34.90 -8.31
C GLU A 298 -20.26 34.04 -7.05
N LEU A 299 -20.54 32.73 -7.22
CA LEU A 299 -20.76 31.76 -6.14
C LEU A 299 -19.52 30.88 -5.90
N ARG A 300 -18.41 31.11 -6.60
CA ARG A 300 -17.17 30.34 -6.41
C ARG A 300 -16.41 30.84 -5.18
N PRO A 301 -15.95 29.94 -4.30
CA PRO A 301 -15.03 30.30 -3.23
C PRO A 301 -13.68 30.75 -3.80
N SER A 302 -12.95 31.60 -3.08
CA SER A 302 -11.61 32.00 -3.48
C SER A 302 -10.64 30.81 -3.41
N PRO A 303 -9.53 30.80 -4.18
CA PRO A 303 -8.53 29.75 -4.10
C PRO A 303 -7.95 29.56 -2.69
N GLU A 304 -7.86 30.65 -1.92
CA GLU A 304 -7.41 30.64 -0.51
C GLU A 304 -8.42 29.96 0.43
N GLN A 305 -9.72 29.99 0.10
CA GLN A 305 -10.75 29.28 0.86
C GLN A 305 -10.78 27.79 0.55
N LEU A 306 -10.31 27.39 -0.64
CA LEU A 306 -10.21 25.99 -1.07
C LEU A 306 -8.89 25.34 -0.63
N ASN A 307 -7.80 26.10 -0.61
CA ASN A 307 -6.50 25.62 -0.16
C ASN A 307 -6.43 25.68 1.38
N MET A 308 -6.68 24.55 2.03
CA MET A 308 -6.41 24.41 3.47
C MET A 308 -4.89 24.43 3.70
N TYR A 309 -4.32 25.61 3.93
CA TYR A 309 -3.02 25.69 4.59
C TYR A 309 -3.21 25.19 6.02
N VAL A 310 -2.41 24.19 6.42
CA VAL A 310 -2.24 23.85 7.83
C VAL A 310 -1.67 25.11 8.49
N THR A 311 -2.50 25.84 9.22
CA THR A 311 -2.05 26.90 10.11
C THR A 311 -0.96 26.33 11.02
N GLN A 312 0.23 26.91 10.94
CA GLN A 312 1.35 26.61 11.84
C GLN A 312 0.87 26.64 13.30
N PRO A 313 1.38 25.76 14.17
CA PRO A 313 1.03 25.82 15.57
C PRO A 313 1.48 27.17 16.12
N THR A 314 0.52 27.98 16.57
CA THR A 314 0.78 29.15 17.41
C THR A 314 1.45 28.64 18.68
N ILE A 315 2.78 28.75 18.72
CA ILE A 315 3.53 28.67 19.97
C ILE A 315 3.06 29.86 20.79
N ASN A 316 2.21 29.58 21.77
CA ASN A 316 1.91 30.51 22.86
C ASN A 316 3.23 30.84 23.57
N GLN A 317 3.85 31.97 23.22
CA GLN A 317 4.80 32.60 24.12
C GLN A 317 4.00 33.33 25.20
N CYS A 318 3.77 32.61 26.30
CA CYS A 318 3.48 33.22 27.58
C CYS A 318 4.68 34.06 28.02
N GLY A 319 4.40 35.32 28.38
CA GLY A 319 4.98 36.00 29.54
C GLY A 319 6.46 36.36 29.48
N ASN A 320 6.74 37.61 29.14
CA ASN A 320 7.76 38.41 29.83
C ASN A 320 7.25 39.86 29.85
N GLU A 321 6.40 40.15 30.83
CA GLU A 321 6.23 41.51 31.33
C GLU A 321 7.33 41.74 32.38
N ASN A 322 8.05 42.86 32.22
CA ASN A 322 9.02 43.38 33.19
C ASN A 322 8.33 43.85 34.48
#